data_AF-A0A9D8BGQ2-F1
#
_entry.id   AF-A0A9D8BGQ2-F1
#
_cell.length_a   1.000
_cell.length_b   1.000
_cell.length_c   1.000
_cell.angle_alpha   90.00
_cell.angle_beta   90.00
_cell.angle_gamma   90.00
#
_symmetry.space_group_name_H-M   'P 1'
#
loop_
_entity.id
_entity.type
_entity.pdbx_description
1 polymer ?
#
loop_
_entity_poly.entity_id
_entity_poly.type
_entity_poly.pdbx_seq_one_letter_code
_entity_poly.pdbx_strand_id
1 'polypeptide(L)'
;MNMLSLILPMKAVYSLRKSKKRFLTIYKRYQKKKASLPPTQKEEIKQSLEAAQEALLACNKELASQAVKALEELSKLLLKKTSFEQAKDFIINILFALVVAVLLRQLWFEFYEIPTGSMRPTFKEKDRVVVSKTQFGINLPLTAKHLYFDPRLVQRSGIVVFTGQNMDIQDVDTLYFYLFPGKKQYIKRLIGKPGDTLYFYGGKLYGIDKEGRDISAELQKASLGKIDHVPFISFEGKVTTPSQPNQGVYSSAVLHQMNEPVAKMTVSSRHHIFSEMLPLNTALGKQTPARYEDLWGFKNYAMARILSKKEYLFANGASLDNLPPSDYYLELIHDPNLKGATLQRDLYGRLRPVLGLNYSYIPLDEAHLKTLFDNLYTARFIVDKNGFVSRYGYKKSESSKAFQPKLDGVPAGTYEFYYGKAYRILWQGITQELPPSHPIYAFAPQKL
;
A
#
# COMPACT_ATOMS: atom_id res chain seq x y z
N MET A 1 37.64 50.59 55.28
CA MET A 1 37.91 51.19 53.96
C MET A 1 38.29 50.07 53.01
N ASN A 2 37.35 49.62 52.16
CA ASN A 2 37.63 48.92 50.90
C ASN A 2 36.32 48.82 50.10
N MET A 3 36.15 49.79 49.21
CA MET A 3 35.23 49.71 48.07
C MET A 3 35.81 48.71 47.08
N LEU A 4 35.13 47.59 46.86
CA LEU A 4 35.34 46.75 45.70
C LEU A 4 34.02 46.67 44.93
N SER A 5 34.11 47.24 43.73
CA SER A 5 33.07 47.52 42.77
C SER A 5 32.36 46.25 42.28
N LEU A 6 31.03 46.27 42.36
CA LEU A 6 30.15 45.30 41.74
C LEU A 6 30.13 45.56 40.21
N ILE A 7 30.98 44.87 39.46
CA ILE A 7 30.97 44.93 37.98
C ILE A 7 29.80 44.08 37.49
N LEU A 8 28.66 44.73 37.19
CA LEU A 8 27.55 44.15 36.44
C LEU A 8 28.07 43.70 35.05
N PRO A 9 27.66 42.52 34.54
CA PRO A 9 28.10 42.06 33.23
C PRO A 9 27.63 43.04 32.14
N MET A 10 28.57 43.65 31.41
CA MET A 10 28.25 44.56 30.30
C MET A 10 27.42 43.82 29.24
N LYS A 11 26.10 44.01 29.26
CA LYS A 11 25.18 43.48 28.24
C LYS A 11 25.65 43.94 26.86
N ALA A 12 26.00 42.99 25.99
CA ALA A 12 26.50 43.23 24.63
C ALA A 12 25.79 44.40 23.92
N VAL A 13 26.56 45.41 23.47
CA VAL A 13 26.04 46.63 22.83
C VAL A 13 25.47 46.30 21.45
N TYR A 14 24.25 46.75 21.16
CA TYR A 14 23.64 46.57 19.84
C TYR A 14 24.33 47.46 18.80
N SER A 15 24.45 46.99 17.56
CA SER A 15 24.81 47.85 16.44
C SER A 15 23.68 48.84 16.14
N LEU A 16 23.99 50.02 15.58
CA LEU A 16 22.97 51.01 15.20
C LEU A 16 21.87 50.41 14.30
N ARG A 17 22.24 49.52 13.36
CA ARG A 17 21.28 48.77 12.53
C ARG A 17 20.35 47.88 13.36
N LYS A 18 20.89 47.16 14.36
CA LYS A 18 20.11 46.30 15.25
C LYS A 18 19.19 47.14 16.16
N SER A 19 19.69 48.23 16.73
CA SER A 19 18.92 49.18 17.55
C SER A 19 17.76 49.80 16.75
N LYS A 20 18.02 50.28 15.54
CA LYS A 20 16.99 50.81 14.62
C LYS A 20 15.91 49.76 14.30
N LYS A 21 16.31 48.52 13.99
CA LYS A 21 15.36 47.42 13.69
C LYS A 21 14.45 47.11 14.88
N ARG A 22 15.01 47.08 16.09
CA ARG A 22 14.25 46.82 17.33
C ARG A 22 13.30 47.97 17.65
N PHE A 23 13.79 49.21 17.60
CA PHE A 23 12.97 50.42 17.75
C PHE A 23 11.74 50.39 16.82
N LEU A 24 11.95 50.18 15.52
CA LEU A 24 10.85 50.10 14.54
C LEU A 24 9.85 48.98 14.84
N THR A 25 10.32 47.86 15.38
CA THR A 25 9.45 46.73 15.74
C THR A 25 8.56 47.10 16.94
N ILE A 26 9.13 47.73 17.96
CA ILE A 26 8.40 48.18 19.16
C ILE A 26 7.43 49.31 18.80
N TYR A 27 7.86 50.28 18.01
CA TYR A 27 7.03 51.39 17.54
C TYR A 27 5.80 50.89 16.76
N LYS A 28 5.97 49.95 15.82
CA LYS A 28 4.85 49.31 15.11
C LYS A 28 3.88 48.61 16.05
N ARG A 29 4.40 47.96 17.10
CA ARG A 29 3.58 47.28 18.11
C ARG A 29 2.80 48.27 18.98
N TYR A 30 3.46 49.34 19.41
CA TYR A 30 2.83 50.44 20.14
C TYR A 30 1.72 51.07 19.30
N GLN A 31 1.95 51.38 18.03
CA GLN A 31 0.92 51.96 17.15
C GLN A 31 -0.34 51.08 17.03
N LYS A 32 -0.18 49.75 17.04
CA LYS A 32 -1.32 48.81 17.04
C LYS A 32 -2.06 48.72 18.37
N LYS A 33 -1.39 48.98 19.50
CA LYS A 33 -1.96 48.84 20.86
C LYS A 33 -2.26 50.16 21.56
N LYS A 34 -1.85 51.30 21.01
CA LYS A 34 -1.99 52.63 21.65
C LYS A 34 -3.43 52.98 22.04
N ALA A 35 -4.42 52.43 21.34
CA ALA A 35 -5.83 52.66 21.60
C ALA A 35 -6.36 51.87 22.81
N SER A 36 -5.71 50.77 23.18
CA SER A 36 -6.11 49.91 24.31
C SER A 36 -5.25 50.10 25.56
N LEU A 37 -4.32 51.07 25.57
CA LEU A 37 -3.45 51.36 26.71
C LEU A 37 -4.05 52.46 27.60
N PRO A 38 -3.92 52.34 28.93
CA PRO A 38 -4.18 53.44 29.86
C PRO A 38 -3.34 54.69 29.53
N PRO A 39 -3.86 55.91 29.80
CA PRO A 39 -3.18 57.17 29.46
C PRO A 39 -1.80 57.31 30.10
N THR A 40 -1.60 56.81 31.32
CA THR A 40 -0.31 56.83 32.02
C THR A 40 0.75 55.96 31.33
N GLN A 41 0.39 54.72 30.96
CA GLN A 41 1.28 53.79 30.25
C GLN A 41 1.60 54.27 28.82
N LYS A 42 0.67 55.00 28.21
CA LYS A 42 0.84 55.58 26.87
C LYS A 42 1.92 56.67 26.88
N GLU A 43 1.92 57.54 27.88
CA GLU A 43 2.93 58.60 28.01
C GLU A 43 4.31 58.03 28.36
N GLU A 44 4.36 57.02 29.24
CA GLU A 44 5.60 56.34 29.63
C GLU A 44 6.31 55.66 28.43
N ILE A 45 5.55 54.93 27.59
CA ILE A 45 6.10 54.34 26.36
C ILE A 45 6.50 55.42 25.35
N LYS A 46 5.72 56.50 25.24
CA LYS A 46 5.99 57.61 24.30
C LYS A 46 7.31 58.31 24.65
N GLN A 47 7.54 58.65 25.91
CA GLN A 47 8.81 59.23 26.38
C GLN A 47 9.99 58.31 26.08
N SER A 48 9.84 57.00 26.32
CA SER A 48 10.88 56.02 26.00
C SER A 48 11.11 55.83 24.49
N LEU A 49 10.09 56.03 23.66
CA LEU A 49 10.23 56.05 22.21
C LEU A 49 10.98 57.30 21.73
N GLU A 50 10.67 58.47 22.28
CA GLU A 50 11.33 59.73 21.97
C GLU A 50 12.82 59.68 22.35
N ALA A 51 13.15 59.24 23.56
CA ALA A 51 14.53 59.05 24.00
C ALA A 51 15.31 58.05 23.12
N ALA A 52 14.67 56.95 22.71
CA ALA A 52 15.28 55.99 21.80
C ALA A 52 15.48 56.55 20.37
N GLN A 53 14.57 57.42 19.91
CA GLN A 53 14.67 58.09 18.62
C GLN A 53 15.80 59.12 18.61
N GLU A 54 15.91 59.96 19.64
CA GLU A 54 16.99 60.94 19.79
C GLU A 54 18.35 60.27 19.84
N ALA A 55 18.49 59.20 20.63
CA ALA A 55 19.74 58.45 20.72
C ALA A 55 20.13 57.79 19.38
N LEU A 56 19.15 57.37 18.57
CA LEU A 56 19.39 56.84 17.22
C LEU A 56 19.78 57.94 16.22
N LEU A 57 19.19 59.14 16.34
CA LEU A 57 19.51 60.30 15.50
C LEU A 57 20.90 60.87 15.80
N ALA A 58 21.32 60.84 17.07
CA ALA A 58 22.66 61.23 17.49
C ALA A 58 23.77 60.28 17.00
N CYS A 59 23.42 59.19 16.30
CA CYS A 59 24.35 58.18 15.78
C CYS A 59 25.30 57.58 16.83
N ASN A 60 25.01 57.73 18.13
CA ASN A 60 25.82 57.19 19.21
C ASN A 60 25.39 55.74 19.49
N LYS A 61 26.28 54.79 19.19
CA LYS A 61 26.03 53.35 19.30
C LYS A 61 25.66 52.92 20.72
N GLU A 62 26.32 53.46 21.74
CA GLU A 62 26.13 53.05 23.13
C GLU A 62 24.83 53.60 23.69
N LEU A 63 24.60 54.90 23.49
CA LEU A 63 23.36 55.57 23.90
C LEU A 63 22.14 54.95 23.20
N ALA A 64 22.21 54.71 21.88
CA ALA A 64 21.14 54.06 21.14
C ALA A 64 20.89 52.63 21.62
N SER A 65 21.94 51.88 21.96
CA SER A 65 21.77 50.53 22.50
C SER A 65 21.14 50.54 23.88
N GLN A 66 21.46 51.50 24.74
CA GLN A 66 20.90 51.60 26.09
C GLN A 66 19.42 52.01 26.03
N ALA A 67 19.11 53.07 25.29
CA ALA A 67 17.74 53.58 25.15
C ALA A 67 16.80 52.54 24.51
N VAL A 68 17.24 51.82 23.47
CA VAL A 68 16.43 50.76 22.86
C VAL A 68 16.26 49.55 23.77
N LYS A 69 17.25 49.20 24.61
CA LYS A 69 17.11 48.13 25.61
C LYS A 69 16.12 48.50 26.72
N ALA A 70 16.15 49.74 27.20
CA ALA A 70 15.18 50.24 28.17
C ALA A 70 13.75 50.20 27.58
N LEU A 71 13.59 50.66 26.34
CA LEU A 71 12.35 50.55 25.58
C LEU A 71 11.91 49.09 25.37
N GLU A 72 12.84 48.16 25.12
CA GLU A 72 12.54 46.73 25.02
C GLU A 72 11.95 46.18 26.33
N GLU A 73 12.54 46.48 27.48
CA GLU A 73 12.03 46.03 28.78
C GLU A 73 10.66 46.63 29.11
N LEU A 74 10.47 47.93 28.90
CA LEU A 74 9.16 48.57 29.06
C LEU A 74 8.12 47.97 28.11
N SER A 75 8.50 47.70 26.85
CA SER A 75 7.59 47.06 25.89
C SER A 75 7.18 45.64 26.29
N LYS A 76 8.05 44.88 26.97
CA LYS A 76 7.71 43.53 27.44
C LYS A 76 6.68 43.57 28.57
N LEU A 77 6.73 44.58 29.42
CA LEU A 77 5.80 44.76 30.54
C LEU A 77 4.44 45.28 30.06
N LEU A 78 4.46 46.33 29.23
CA LEU A 78 3.27 47.12 28.88
C LEU A 78 2.62 46.68 27.54
N LEU A 79 3.38 46.10 26.61
CA LEU A 79 2.89 45.65 25.30
C LEU A 79 2.85 44.11 25.17
N LYS A 80 2.45 43.41 26.25
CA LYS A 80 2.29 41.95 26.22
C LYS A 80 1.31 41.52 25.14
N LYS A 81 1.57 40.37 24.49
CA LYS A 81 0.60 39.79 23.55
C LYS A 81 -0.64 39.36 24.33
N THR A 82 -1.83 39.68 23.82
CA THR A 82 -3.07 39.16 24.41
C THR A 82 -3.15 37.65 24.19
N SER A 83 -3.91 36.94 25.02
CA SER A 83 -4.09 35.48 24.86
C SER A 83 -4.65 35.13 23.48
N PHE A 84 -5.49 35.99 22.90
CA PHE A 84 -5.99 35.86 21.54
C PHE A 84 -4.88 35.98 20.47
N GLU A 85 -3.97 36.95 20.60
CA GLU A 85 -2.82 37.08 19.69
C GLU A 85 -1.90 35.86 19.77
N GLN A 86 -1.67 35.34 20.98
CA GLN A 86 -0.87 34.13 21.18
C GLN A 86 -1.54 32.90 20.56
N ALA A 87 -2.84 32.72 20.78
CA ALA A 87 -3.62 31.64 20.18
C ALA A 87 -3.64 31.73 18.65
N LYS A 88 -3.84 32.93 18.10
CA LYS A 88 -3.78 33.19 16.66
C LYS A 88 -2.42 32.81 16.07
N ASP A 89 -1.33 33.26 16.68
CA ASP A 89 0.03 32.94 16.20
C ASP A 89 0.28 31.42 16.25
N PHE A 90 -0.18 30.75 17.31
CA PHE A 90 -0.10 29.30 17.43
C PHE A 90 -0.88 28.57 16.33
N ILE A 91 -2.13 28.97 16.07
CA ILE A 91 -2.98 28.42 15.00
C ILE A 91 -2.34 28.64 13.63
N ILE A 92 -1.83 29.84 13.35
CA ILE A 92 -1.16 30.15 12.08
C ILE A 92 0.08 29.27 11.90
N ASN A 93 0.87 29.06 12.95
CA ASN A 93 2.06 28.21 12.87
C ASN A 93 1.70 26.74 12.62
N ILE A 94 0.66 26.22 13.29
CA ILE A 94 0.16 24.86 13.03
C ILE A 94 -0.34 24.73 11.60
N LEU A 95 -1.14 25.69 11.13
CA LEU A 95 -1.67 25.68 9.77
C LEU A 95 -0.54 25.74 8.74
N PHE A 96 0.46 26.58 8.96
CA PHE A 96 1.65 26.65 8.11
C PHE A 96 2.40 25.31 8.09
N ALA A 97 2.66 24.72 9.27
CA ALA A 97 3.31 23.43 9.37
C ALA A 97 2.51 22.32 8.67
N LEU A 98 1.19 22.33 8.79
CA LEU A 98 0.29 21.38 8.12
C LEU A 98 0.35 21.54 6.60
N VAL A 99 0.30 22.77 6.09
CA VAL A 99 0.40 23.06 4.65
C VAL A 99 1.76 22.58 4.11
N VAL A 100 2.85 22.91 4.80
CA VAL A 100 4.19 22.43 4.43
C VAL A 100 4.24 20.91 4.46
N ALA A 101 3.72 20.25 5.50
CA ALA A 101 3.70 18.80 5.60
C ALA A 101 2.90 18.15 4.45
N VAL A 102 1.75 18.71 4.08
CA VAL A 102 0.94 18.24 2.94
C VAL A 102 1.70 18.41 1.63
N LEU A 103 2.34 19.56 1.41
CA LEU A 103 3.14 19.80 0.20
C LEU A 103 4.33 18.84 0.09
N LEU A 104 5.08 18.65 1.19
CA LEU A 104 6.19 17.69 1.24
C LEU A 104 5.72 16.27 0.93
N ARG A 105 4.63 15.84 1.58
CA ARG A 105 4.04 14.51 1.39
C ARG A 105 3.52 14.29 -0.04
N GLN A 106 3.00 15.33 -0.68
CA GLN A 106 2.47 15.24 -2.04
C GLN A 106 3.60 15.25 -3.10
N LEU A 107 4.65 16.05 -2.88
CA LEU A 107 5.66 16.38 -3.88
C LEU A 107 6.97 15.61 -3.75
N TRP A 108 7.44 15.31 -2.54
CA TRP A 108 8.80 14.78 -2.33
C TRP A 108 8.83 13.33 -1.91
N PHE A 109 8.30 13.00 -0.74
CA PHE A 109 8.34 11.64 -0.22
C PHE A 109 7.20 11.36 0.74
N GLU A 110 6.91 10.08 0.93
CA GLU A 110 5.89 9.61 1.86
C GLU A 110 6.36 8.35 2.59
N PHE A 111 6.08 8.29 3.89
CA PHE A 111 6.29 7.09 4.69
C PHE A 111 5.08 6.16 4.56
N TYR A 112 5.33 4.89 4.28
CA TYR A 112 4.32 3.84 4.22
C TYR A 112 4.64 2.72 5.21
N GLU A 113 3.60 2.17 5.82
CA GLU A 113 3.65 0.89 6.50
C GLU A 113 3.02 -0.18 5.60
N ILE A 114 3.68 -1.31 5.42
CA ILE A 114 3.22 -2.38 4.53
C ILE A 114 2.11 -3.20 5.21
N PRO A 115 0.87 -3.18 4.69
CA PRO A 115 -0.25 -3.86 5.36
C PRO A 115 -0.39 -5.34 4.98
N THR A 116 0.19 -5.77 3.85
CA THR A 116 0.00 -7.12 3.28
C THR A 116 1.30 -7.76 2.83
N GLY A 117 1.39 -9.09 2.94
CA GLY A 117 2.56 -9.89 2.56
C GLY A 117 2.71 -10.16 1.05
N SER A 118 2.06 -9.37 0.19
CA SER A 118 2.07 -9.60 -1.26
C SER A 118 3.40 -9.30 -1.95
N MET A 119 4.34 -8.68 -1.23
CA MET A 119 5.68 -8.33 -1.69
C MET A 119 6.76 -9.18 -0.99
N ARG A 120 6.39 -10.25 -0.28
CA ARG A 120 7.35 -11.14 0.38
C ARG A 120 8.22 -11.86 -0.67
N PRO A 121 9.52 -12.08 -0.40
CA PRO A 121 10.24 -11.72 0.82
C PRO A 121 10.77 -10.27 0.83
N THR A 122 10.58 -9.48 -0.25
CA THR A 122 11.13 -8.11 -0.36
C THR A 122 10.60 -7.18 0.74
N PHE A 123 9.28 -7.21 0.98
CA PHE A 123 8.66 -6.52 2.11
C PHE A 123 7.72 -7.45 2.86
N LYS A 124 7.79 -7.39 4.19
CA LYS A 124 6.92 -8.09 5.13
C LYS A 124 5.89 -7.12 5.71
N GLU A 125 4.81 -7.67 6.25
CA GLU A 125 3.78 -6.89 6.91
C GLU A 125 4.35 -6.18 8.15
N LYS A 126 4.05 -4.88 8.27
CA LYS A 126 4.56 -3.90 9.24
C LYS A 126 5.94 -3.31 8.93
N ASP A 127 6.56 -3.67 7.80
CA ASP A 127 7.75 -2.95 7.33
C ASP A 127 7.41 -1.49 7.05
N ARG A 128 8.34 -0.59 7.33
CA ARG A 128 8.20 0.85 7.08
C ARG A 128 9.14 1.25 5.94
N VAL A 129 8.57 1.81 4.88
CA VAL A 129 9.32 2.22 3.68
C VAL A 129 9.15 3.71 3.43
N VAL A 130 10.17 4.32 2.84
CA VAL A 130 10.12 5.71 2.35
C VAL A 130 9.99 5.66 0.84
N VAL A 131 8.94 6.29 0.32
CA VAL A 131 8.64 6.31 -1.12
C VAL A 131 8.98 7.69 -1.66
N SER A 132 9.87 7.74 -2.65
CA SER A 132 10.15 8.96 -3.41
C SER A 132 9.03 9.24 -4.42
N LYS A 133 8.63 10.51 -4.54
CA LYS A 133 7.60 10.97 -5.48
C LYS A 133 8.15 11.82 -6.63
N THR A 134 9.48 11.98 -6.72
CA THR A 134 10.14 12.85 -7.71
C THR A 134 10.89 12.09 -8.80
N GLN A 135 11.01 10.77 -8.69
CA GLN A 135 11.93 9.97 -9.50
C GLN A 135 11.59 9.92 -10.99
N PHE A 136 10.31 10.02 -11.34
CA PHE A 136 9.83 9.92 -12.73
C PHE A 136 8.95 11.09 -13.15
N GLY A 137 8.76 12.09 -12.29
CA GLY A 137 7.92 13.27 -12.52
C GLY A 137 7.56 13.94 -11.20
N ILE A 138 6.92 15.10 -11.26
CA ILE A 138 6.44 15.83 -10.07
C ILE A 138 4.91 15.72 -10.03
N ASN A 139 4.37 15.16 -8.95
CA ASN A 139 2.92 15.08 -8.77
C ASN A 139 2.33 16.49 -8.64
N LEU A 140 1.26 16.78 -9.38
CA LEU A 140 0.50 18.01 -9.13
C LEU A 140 -0.31 17.85 -7.84
N PRO A 141 -0.31 18.84 -6.94
CA PRO A 141 -1.14 18.79 -5.74
C PRO A 141 -2.62 18.59 -6.07
N LEU A 142 -3.29 17.73 -5.30
CA LEU A 142 -4.73 17.48 -5.37
C LEU A 142 -5.24 16.92 -6.72
N THR A 143 -4.36 16.48 -7.61
CA THR A 143 -4.74 15.86 -8.90
C THR A 143 -3.95 14.58 -9.17
N ALA A 144 -4.42 13.76 -10.11
CA ALA A 144 -3.69 12.58 -10.59
C ALA A 144 -2.71 12.92 -11.74
N LYS A 145 -2.49 14.20 -12.04
CA LYS A 145 -1.61 14.64 -13.13
C LYS A 145 -0.17 14.77 -12.63
N HIS A 146 0.76 14.59 -13.55
CA HIS A 146 2.20 14.73 -13.31
C HIS A 146 2.78 15.83 -14.21
N LEU A 147 3.66 16.66 -13.65
CA LEU A 147 4.52 17.58 -14.38
C LEU A 147 5.83 16.87 -14.72
N TYR A 148 6.33 17.07 -15.95
CA TYR A 148 7.60 16.50 -16.43
C TYR A 148 7.73 14.98 -16.24
N PHE A 149 6.64 14.24 -16.47
CA PHE A 149 6.67 12.78 -16.39
C PHE A 149 7.50 12.19 -17.53
N ASP A 150 8.54 11.43 -17.21
CA ASP A 150 9.34 10.69 -18.20
C ASP A 150 9.17 9.17 -17.98
N PRO A 151 8.43 8.47 -18.87
CA PRO A 151 8.26 7.04 -18.80
C PRO A 151 9.57 6.24 -18.83
N ARG A 152 10.67 6.80 -19.35
CA ARG A 152 11.98 6.12 -19.42
C ARG A 152 12.63 5.97 -18.04
N LEU A 153 12.37 6.90 -17.13
CA LEU A 153 12.88 6.86 -15.75
C LEU A 153 12.23 5.76 -14.91
N VAL A 154 11.05 5.28 -15.33
CA VAL A 154 10.38 4.15 -14.72
C VAL A 154 11.09 2.86 -15.15
N GLN A 155 11.90 2.30 -14.26
CA GLN A 155 12.74 1.13 -14.51
C GLN A 155 12.02 -0.19 -14.20
N ARG A 156 12.19 -1.18 -15.08
CA ARG A 156 11.77 -2.58 -14.80
C ARG A 156 12.48 -3.11 -13.56
N SER A 157 11.86 -4.05 -12.89
CA SER A 157 12.23 -4.57 -11.56
C SER A 157 12.16 -3.56 -10.41
N GLY A 158 11.93 -2.27 -10.68
CA GLY A 158 11.70 -1.23 -9.68
C GLY A 158 10.40 -1.44 -8.90
N ILE A 159 10.37 -0.93 -7.68
CA ILE A 159 9.17 -0.97 -6.83
C ILE A 159 8.41 0.34 -7.04
N VAL A 160 7.14 0.22 -7.40
CA VAL A 160 6.27 1.35 -7.69
C VAL A 160 5.08 1.36 -6.74
N VAL A 161 4.64 2.57 -6.40
CA VAL A 161 3.40 2.81 -5.64
C VAL A 161 2.40 3.49 -6.56
N PHE A 162 1.21 2.94 -6.66
CA PHE A 162 0.16 3.44 -7.54
C PHE A 162 -1.21 3.32 -6.90
N THR A 163 -2.15 4.14 -7.37
CA THR A 163 -3.53 4.13 -6.93
C THR A 163 -4.31 3.02 -7.62
N GLY A 164 -5.24 2.42 -6.89
CA GLY A 164 -6.23 1.49 -7.41
C GLY A 164 -7.21 2.08 -8.42
N GLN A 165 -7.23 3.40 -8.55
CA GLN A 165 -8.20 4.12 -9.36
C GLN A 165 -8.18 3.66 -10.82
N ASN A 166 -9.36 3.42 -11.39
CA ASN A 166 -9.56 2.96 -12.77
C ASN A 166 -8.97 1.58 -13.07
N MET A 167 -8.56 0.81 -12.06
CA MET A 167 -8.20 -0.58 -12.24
C MET A 167 -9.40 -1.49 -12.02
N ASP A 168 -9.40 -2.63 -12.70
CA ASP A 168 -10.40 -3.67 -12.54
C ASP A 168 -10.10 -4.53 -11.30
N ILE A 169 -10.14 -3.88 -10.13
CA ILE A 169 -9.92 -4.51 -8.84
C ILE A 169 -11.13 -4.19 -7.96
N GLN A 170 -11.55 -5.15 -7.14
CA GLN A 170 -12.65 -4.95 -6.20
C GLN A 170 -12.20 -4.15 -4.97
N ASP A 171 -13.15 -3.52 -4.29
CA ASP A 171 -12.94 -2.79 -3.03
C ASP A 171 -11.83 -1.74 -3.09
N VAL A 172 -11.75 -0.95 -4.15
CA VAL A 172 -10.68 0.07 -4.27
C VAL A 172 -10.92 1.25 -3.34
N ASP A 173 -12.17 1.50 -2.94
CA ASP A 173 -12.51 2.60 -2.07
C ASP A 173 -11.95 2.43 -0.65
N THR A 174 -11.48 3.53 -0.09
CA THR A 174 -10.95 3.59 1.27
C THR A 174 -11.20 4.97 1.88
N LEU A 175 -10.97 5.09 3.18
CA LEU A 175 -11.09 6.35 3.91
C LEU A 175 -9.71 6.78 4.41
N TYR A 176 -9.22 7.90 3.89
CA TYR A 176 -8.01 8.55 4.38
C TYR A 176 -8.26 9.17 5.76
N PHE A 177 -7.39 8.84 6.72
CA PHE A 177 -7.59 9.14 8.15
C PHE A 177 -8.98 8.76 8.70
N TYR A 178 -9.64 7.77 8.10
CA TYR A 178 -11.02 7.38 8.42
C TYR A 178 -12.07 8.48 8.20
N LEU A 179 -11.72 9.58 7.51
CA LEU A 179 -12.55 10.78 7.37
C LEU A 179 -12.83 11.16 5.92
N PHE A 180 -11.85 10.97 5.02
CA PHE A 180 -11.96 11.47 3.63
C PHE A 180 -11.98 10.32 2.63
N PRO A 181 -12.90 10.33 1.64
CA PRO A 181 -12.91 9.30 0.60
C PRO A 181 -11.59 9.32 -0.19
N GLY A 182 -11.04 8.14 -0.43
CA GLY A 182 -9.82 7.94 -1.18
C GLY A 182 -9.81 6.60 -1.88
N LYS A 183 -8.73 6.32 -2.60
CA LYS A 183 -8.50 5.04 -3.27
C LYS A 183 -7.33 4.31 -2.61
N LYS A 184 -7.42 2.99 -2.49
CA LYS A 184 -6.35 2.14 -1.97
C LYS A 184 -5.10 2.32 -2.83
N GLN A 185 -3.95 2.29 -2.16
CA GLN A 185 -2.65 2.31 -2.81
C GLN A 185 -2.02 0.93 -2.79
N TYR A 186 -1.33 0.61 -3.87
CA TYR A 186 -0.67 -0.67 -4.07
C TYR A 186 0.82 -0.45 -4.25
N ILE A 187 1.61 -1.30 -3.60
CA ILE A 187 3.06 -1.35 -3.74
C ILE A 187 3.37 -2.65 -4.46
N LYS A 188 3.89 -2.55 -5.69
CA LYS A 188 4.22 -3.71 -6.53
C LYS A 188 5.55 -3.52 -7.22
N ARG A 189 6.10 -4.63 -7.70
CA ARG A 189 7.26 -4.62 -8.59
C ARG A 189 6.80 -4.41 -10.03
N LEU A 190 7.39 -3.45 -10.71
CA LEU A 190 7.15 -3.25 -12.13
C LEU A 190 7.92 -4.29 -12.93
N ILE A 191 7.20 -5.10 -13.71
CA ILE A 191 7.80 -6.15 -14.52
C ILE A 191 7.78 -5.78 -16.01
N GLY A 192 6.60 -5.45 -16.55
CA GLY A 192 6.43 -5.04 -17.94
C GLY A 192 6.10 -3.55 -18.07
N LYS A 193 6.53 -2.96 -19.18
CA LYS A 193 6.16 -1.62 -19.65
C LYS A 193 5.23 -1.73 -20.86
N PRO A 194 4.51 -0.65 -21.23
CA PRO A 194 3.66 -0.67 -22.42
C PRO A 194 4.43 -1.10 -23.68
N GLY A 195 3.91 -2.11 -24.37
CA GLY A 195 4.51 -2.71 -25.57
C GLY A 195 5.47 -3.88 -25.31
N ASP A 196 5.79 -4.19 -24.06
CA ASP A 196 6.57 -5.38 -23.73
C ASP A 196 5.73 -6.66 -23.92
N THR A 197 6.36 -7.69 -24.46
CA THR A 197 5.86 -9.06 -24.46
C THR A 197 6.60 -9.85 -23.39
N LEU A 198 5.87 -10.44 -22.44
CA LEU A 198 6.44 -11.20 -21.34
C LEU A 198 5.97 -12.65 -21.41
N TYR A 199 6.84 -13.59 -21.06
CA TYR A 199 6.45 -14.99 -20.89
C TYR A 199 7.23 -15.62 -19.75
N PHE A 200 6.61 -16.61 -19.10
CA PHE A 200 7.23 -17.33 -17.99
C PHE A 200 7.44 -18.79 -18.39
N TYR A 201 8.64 -19.29 -18.13
CA TYR A 201 9.02 -20.67 -18.48
C TYR A 201 10.08 -21.19 -17.50
N GLY A 202 9.85 -22.39 -16.96
CA GLY A 202 10.80 -23.06 -16.07
C GLY A 202 11.19 -22.26 -14.82
N GLY A 203 10.23 -21.55 -14.19
CA GLY A 203 10.52 -20.75 -12.99
C GLY A 203 11.21 -19.42 -13.29
N LYS A 204 11.33 -19.02 -14.56
CA LYS A 204 12.00 -17.79 -14.99
C LYS A 204 11.08 -16.95 -15.85
N LEU A 205 11.29 -15.63 -15.77
CA LEU A 205 10.62 -14.67 -16.61
C LEU A 205 11.52 -14.26 -17.77
N TYR A 206 10.92 -14.12 -18.93
CA TYR A 206 11.54 -13.67 -20.17
C TYR A 206 10.70 -12.56 -20.76
N GLY A 207 11.32 -11.76 -21.62
CA GLY A 207 10.57 -10.71 -22.29
C GLY A 207 11.29 -10.07 -23.45
N ILE A 208 10.49 -9.45 -24.31
CA ILE A 208 10.92 -8.65 -25.44
C ILE A 208 10.27 -7.28 -25.27
N ASP A 209 11.04 -6.19 -25.35
CA ASP A 209 10.47 -4.86 -25.25
C ASP A 209 9.76 -4.41 -26.54
N LYS A 210 9.12 -3.24 -26.49
CA LYS A 210 8.39 -2.68 -27.63
C LYS A 210 9.25 -2.45 -28.88
N GLU A 211 10.57 -2.36 -28.75
CA GLU A 211 11.52 -2.24 -29.87
C GLU A 211 12.02 -3.60 -30.38
N GLY A 212 11.55 -4.71 -29.82
CA GLY A 212 11.97 -6.05 -30.21
C GLY A 212 13.27 -6.52 -29.53
N ARG A 213 13.76 -5.80 -28.51
CA ARG A 213 15.00 -6.17 -27.81
C ARG A 213 14.70 -7.16 -26.69
N ASP A 214 15.54 -8.18 -26.54
CA ASP A 214 15.45 -9.13 -25.43
C ASP A 214 15.79 -8.43 -24.10
N ILE A 215 14.86 -8.48 -23.15
CA ILE A 215 14.98 -7.92 -21.79
C ILE A 215 15.06 -9.01 -20.72
N SER A 216 15.20 -10.27 -21.09
CA SER A 216 15.21 -11.42 -20.18
C SER A 216 16.31 -11.32 -19.12
N ALA A 217 17.48 -10.77 -19.47
CA ALA A 217 18.56 -10.53 -18.52
C ALA A 217 18.15 -9.56 -17.39
N GLU A 218 17.33 -8.54 -17.69
CA GLU A 218 16.80 -7.62 -16.67
C GLU A 218 15.79 -8.31 -15.74
N LEU A 219 15.03 -9.25 -16.30
CA LEU A 219 13.96 -10.01 -15.64
C LEU A 219 14.47 -11.27 -14.90
N GLN A 220 15.76 -11.54 -14.95
CA GLN A 220 16.42 -12.66 -14.27
C GLN A 220 17.51 -12.21 -13.29
N LYS A 221 17.52 -10.92 -12.94
CA LYS A 221 18.40 -10.39 -11.89
C LYS A 221 18.17 -11.10 -10.56
N ALA A 222 19.23 -11.33 -9.80
CA ALA A 222 19.17 -11.95 -8.48
C ALA A 222 18.21 -11.24 -7.51
N SER A 223 17.96 -9.94 -7.70
CA SER A 223 16.98 -9.14 -6.93
C SER A 223 15.53 -9.61 -7.05
N LEU A 224 15.20 -10.38 -8.09
CA LEU A 224 13.88 -11.02 -8.26
C LEU A 224 13.76 -12.32 -7.46
N GLY A 225 14.88 -12.84 -6.94
CA GLY A 225 14.92 -14.11 -6.24
C GLY A 225 14.53 -15.28 -7.14
N LYS A 226 14.15 -16.38 -6.50
CA LYS A 226 13.54 -17.52 -7.18
C LYS A 226 12.04 -17.25 -7.31
N ILE A 227 11.53 -17.26 -8.54
CA ILE A 227 10.09 -17.13 -8.78
C ILE A 227 9.49 -18.52 -8.59
N ASP A 228 9.01 -18.79 -7.38
CA ASP A 228 8.46 -20.11 -7.03
C ASP A 228 7.06 -20.35 -7.63
N HIS A 229 6.31 -19.29 -7.93
CA HIS A 229 5.01 -19.35 -8.59
C HIS A 229 4.64 -17.98 -9.19
N VAL A 230 3.80 -17.98 -10.23
CA VAL A 230 3.12 -16.77 -10.70
C VAL A 230 1.68 -16.84 -10.21
N PRO A 231 1.30 -16.09 -9.16
CA PRO A 231 -0.06 -16.15 -8.66
C PRO A 231 -1.00 -15.48 -9.68
N PHE A 232 -1.82 -16.29 -10.35
CA PHE A 232 -2.97 -15.80 -11.09
C PHE A 232 -4.12 -15.52 -10.13
N ILE A 233 -4.67 -14.31 -10.19
CA ILE A 233 -5.78 -13.89 -9.33
C ILE A 233 -7.12 -14.31 -9.95
N SER A 234 -7.24 -14.20 -11.28
CA SER A 234 -8.41 -14.58 -12.05
C SER A 234 -7.99 -14.88 -13.48
N PHE A 235 -8.50 -15.98 -14.04
CA PHE A 235 -8.33 -16.29 -15.45
C PHE A 235 -9.27 -15.49 -16.35
N GLU A 236 -10.40 -15.00 -15.84
CA GLU A 236 -11.40 -14.29 -16.64
C GLU A 236 -11.10 -12.79 -16.83
N GLY A 237 -10.26 -12.23 -15.97
CA GLY A 237 -9.96 -10.79 -15.97
C GLY A 237 -11.21 -9.96 -15.74
N LYS A 238 -11.41 -8.92 -16.56
CA LYS A 238 -12.60 -8.08 -16.51
C LYS A 238 -13.72 -8.72 -17.31
N VAL A 239 -14.89 -8.88 -16.70
CA VAL A 239 -16.06 -9.45 -17.37
C VAL A 239 -17.11 -8.38 -17.61
N THR A 240 -17.47 -8.15 -18.88
CA THR A 240 -18.59 -7.29 -19.25
C THR A 240 -19.82 -8.13 -19.59
N THR A 241 -20.98 -7.72 -19.08
CA THR A 241 -22.27 -8.38 -19.26
C THR A 241 -23.32 -7.36 -19.68
N PRO A 242 -24.46 -7.78 -20.24
CA PRO A 242 -25.62 -6.90 -20.41
C PRO A 242 -26.03 -6.23 -19.10
N SER A 243 -26.63 -5.04 -19.18
CA SER A 243 -27.08 -4.28 -18.00
C SER A 243 -28.18 -4.98 -17.22
N GLN A 244 -29.03 -5.76 -17.90
CA GLN A 244 -30.11 -6.52 -17.27
C GLN A 244 -30.06 -8.00 -17.66
N PRO A 245 -30.38 -8.91 -16.72
CA PRO A 245 -30.48 -10.32 -17.03
C PRO A 245 -31.75 -10.61 -17.84
N ASN A 246 -31.69 -11.61 -18.70
CA ASN A 246 -32.87 -12.21 -19.33
C ASN A 246 -33.24 -13.47 -18.55
N GLN A 247 -34.46 -13.54 -18.00
CA GLN A 247 -34.92 -14.65 -17.15
C GLN A 247 -33.95 -14.97 -15.99
N GLY A 248 -33.34 -13.93 -15.39
CA GLY A 248 -32.38 -14.09 -14.30
C GLY A 248 -30.97 -14.52 -14.73
N VAL A 249 -30.74 -14.75 -16.03
CA VAL A 249 -29.44 -15.12 -16.61
C VAL A 249 -28.87 -13.94 -17.40
N TYR A 250 -27.61 -13.60 -17.14
CA TYR A 250 -26.84 -12.69 -17.98
C TYR A 250 -26.35 -13.47 -19.19
N SER A 251 -27.12 -13.41 -20.27
CA SER A 251 -26.99 -14.27 -21.45
C SER A 251 -25.71 -14.06 -22.25
N SER A 252 -24.90 -13.04 -21.98
CA SER A 252 -23.61 -12.83 -22.62
C SER A 252 -22.58 -12.38 -21.58
N ALA A 253 -21.36 -12.89 -21.71
CA ALA A 253 -20.19 -12.45 -20.97
C ALA A 253 -19.03 -12.27 -21.94
N VAL A 254 -18.44 -11.08 -21.99
CA VAL A 254 -17.20 -10.82 -22.72
C VAL A 254 -16.07 -10.73 -21.71
N LEU A 255 -15.06 -11.57 -21.91
CA LEU A 255 -13.86 -11.62 -21.08
C LEU A 255 -12.84 -10.66 -21.66
N HIS A 256 -12.28 -9.80 -20.81
CA HIS A 256 -11.24 -8.86 -21.19
C HIS A 256 -9.96 -9.13 -20.41
N GLN A 257 -8.85 -9.17 -21.13
CA GLN A 257 -7.50 -9.23 -20.56
C GLN A 257 -6.72 -8.00 -20.96
N MET A 258 -6.07 -7.35 -20.00
CA MET A 258 -5.35 -6.10 -20.23
C MET A 258 -6.20 -5.03 -20.95
N ASN A 259 -7.49 -4.98 -20.63
CA ASN A 259 -8.54 -4.14 -21.24
C ASN A 259 -8.91 -4.48 -22.70
N GLU A 260 -8.32 -5.50 -23.31
CA GLU A 260 -8.68 -5.99 -24.63
C GLU A 260 -9.71 -7.12 -24.53
N PRO A 261 -10.77 -7.13 -25.34
CA PRO A 261 -11.71 -8.25 -25.37
C PRO A 261 -11.05 -9.48 -26.00
N VAL A 262 -10.99 -10.60 -25.27
CA VAL A 262 -10.26 -11.80 -25.70
C VAL A 262 -11.15 -13.00 -25.99
N ALA A 263 -12.33 -13.06 -25.38
CA ALA A 263 -13.30 -14.13 -25.60
C ALA A 263 -14.72 -13.66 -25.31
N LYS A 264 -15.69 -14.30 -25.94
CA LYS A 264 -17.11 -14.06 -25.70
C LYS A 264 -17.83 -15.37 -25.47
N MET A 265 -18.71 -15.38 -24.47
CA MET A 265 -19.54 -16.52 -24.11
C MET A 265 -21.00 -16.08 -24.10
N THR A 266 -21.87 -16.86 -24.75
CA THR A 266 -23.30 -16.55 -24.90
C THR A 266 -24.14 -17.75 -24.52
N VAL A 267 -25.22 -17.53 -23.77
CA VAL A 267 -26.18 -18.53 -23.34
C VAL A 267 -27.42 -18.42 -24.21
N SER A 268 -27.81 -19.53 -24.82
CA SER A 268 -29.08 -19.65 -25.55
C SER A 268 -30.27 -19.82 -24.62
N SER A 269 -31.49 -19.71 -25.18
CA SER A 269 -32.74 -19.98 -24.46
C SER A 269 -32.87 -21.41 -23.94
N ARG A 270 -32.12 -22.37 -24.51
CA ARG A 270 -32.05 -23.77 -24.04
C ARG A 270 -30.88 -24.01 -23.07
N HIS A 271 -30.28 -22.95 -22.52
CA HIS A 271 -29.13 -23.01 -21.61
C HIS A 271 -27.84 -23.62 -22.21
N HIS A 272 -27.77 -23.83 -23.53
CA HIS A 272 -26.50 -24.14 -24.19
C HIS A 272 -25.61 -22.90 -24.22
N ILE A 273 -24.33 -23.10 -23.91
CA ILE A 273 -23.30 -22.06 -23.90
C ILE A 273 -22.49 -22.16 -25.20
N PHE A 274 -22.44 -21.05 -25.94
CA PHE A 274 -21.60 -20.86 -27.11
C PHE A 274 -20.44 -19.95 -26.74
N SER A 275 -19.23 -20.32 -27.11
CA SER A 275 -18.02 -19.59 -26.74
C SER A 275 -17.12 -19.39 -27.96
N GLU A 276 -16.54 -18.20 -28.11
CA GLU A 276 -15.62 -17.87 -29.19
C GLU A 276 -14.42 -17.07 -28.67
N MET A 277 -13.25 -17.30 -29.27
CA MET A 277 -12.07 -16.45 -29.09
C MET A 277 -12.18 -15.22 -29.99
N LEU A 278 -11.78 -14.06 -29.48
CA LEU A 278 -11.80 -12.80 -30.22
C LEU A 278 -10.39 -12.48 -30.76
N PRO A 279 -10.28 -11.79 -31.91
CA PRO A 279 -9.00 -11.41 -32.48
C PRO A 279 -8.29 -10.37 -31.60
N LEU A 280 -6.99 -10.57 -31.36
CA LEU A 280 -6.14 -9.67 -30.58
C LEU A 280 -5.27 -8.84 -31.51
N ASN A 281 -5.03 -7.58 -31.13
CA ASN A 281 -4.01 -6.76 -31.75
C ASN A 281 -2.65 -7.12 -31.15
N THR A 282 -1.76 -7.70 -31.94
CA THR A 282 -0.39 -8.02 -31.53
C THR A 282 0.61 -7.17 -32.31
N ALA A 283 1.89 -7.15 -31.88
CA ALA A 283 2.98 -6.52 -32.63
C ALA A 283 3.15 -7.13 -34.05
N LEU A 284 2.66 -8.36 -34.26
CA LEU A 284 2.73 -9.10 -35.52
C LEU A 284 1.41 -9.01 -36.34
N GLY A 285 0.49 -8.12 -35.96
CA GLY A 285 -0.82 -7.96 -36.59
C GLY A 285 -1.97 -8.59 -35.79
N LYS A 286 -3.16 -8.69 -36.41
CA LYS A 286 -4.32 -9.32 -35.77
C LYS A 286 -4.16 -10.83 -35.74
N GLN A 287 -4.17 -11.41 -34.54
CA GLN A 287 -4.09 -12.86 -34.35
C GLN A 287 -5.20 -13.31 -33.41
N THR A 288 -5.86 -14.42 -33.76
CA THR A 288 -6.85 -15.06 -32.89
C THR A 288 -6.21 -16.28 -32.26
N PRO A 289 -6.03 -16.35 -30.93
CA PRO A 289 -5.51 -17.55 -30.30
C PRO A 289 -6.47 -18.73 -30.52
N ALA A 290 -5.92 -19.92 -30.71
CA ALA A 290 -6.73 -21.12 -30.93
C ALA A 290 -7.52 -21.53 -29.67
N ARG A 291 -6.92 -21.31 -28.49
CA ARG A 291 -7.50 -21.65 -27.19
C ARG A 291 -7.27 -20.53 -26.18
N TYR A 292 -8.05 -20.53 -25.10
CA TYR A 292 -8.00 -19.44 -24.11
C TYR A 292 -6.67 -19.43 -23.35
N GLU A 293 -6.17 -20.61 -23.00
CA GLU A 293 -4.89 -20.80 -22.32
C GLU A 293 -3.68 -20.37 -23.16
N ASP A 294 -3.81 -20.31 -24.49
CA ASP A 294 -2.75 -19.83 -25.39
C ASP A 294 -2.51 -18.31 -25.23
N LEU A 295 -3.47 -17.55 -24.66
CA LEU A 295 -3.29 -16.14 -24.27
C LEU A 295 -2.13 -15.94 -23.30
N TRP A 296 -1.94 -16.92 -22.42
CA TRP A 296 -1.03 -16.82 -21.30
C TRP A 296 0.28 -17.56 -21.55
N GLY A 297 0.32 -18.44 -22.55
CA GLY A 297 1.49 -19.28 -22.82
C GLY A 297 1.75 -20.36 -21.77
N PHE A 298 0.81 -20.61 -20.83
CA PHE A 298 0.94 -21.60 -19.76
C PHE A 298 0.13 -22.86 -20.06
N LYS A 299 0.54 -23.65 -21.05
CA LYS A 299 -0.08 -24.96 -21.32
C LYS A 299 0.18 -25.99 -20.22
N ASN A 300 1.15 -25.73 -19.33
CA ASN A 300 1.68 -26.68 -18.35
C ASN A 300 1.68 -26.12 -16.92
N TYR A 301 0.73 -25.25 -16.58
CA TYR A 301 0.61 -24.70 -15.23
C TYR A 301 -0.68 -25.17 -14.59
N ALA A 302 -0.61 -25.45 -13.29
CA ALA A 302 -1.77 -25.70 -12.47
C ALA A 302 -1.68 -24.89 -11.18
N MET A 303 -2.81 -24.35 -10.74
CA MET A 303 -2.93 -23.91 -9.35
C MET A 303 -3.09 -25.14 -8.47
N ALA A 304 -2.42 -25.13 -7.33
CA ALA A 304 -2.43 -26.27 -6.41
C ALA A 304 -3.05 -25.87 -5.08
N ARG A 305 -3.87 -26.75 -4.51
CA ARG A 305 -4.28 -26.68 -3.10
C ARG A 305 -4.45 -28.08 -2.53
N ILE A 306 -4.29 -28.19 -1.22
CA ILE A 306 -4.58 -29.43 -0.49
C ILE A 306 -6.03 -29.37 -0.04
N LEU A 307 -6.75 -30.48 -0.23
CA LEU A 307 -8.12 -30.67 0.24
C LEU A 307 -8.16 -31.85 1.19
N SER A 308 -8.86 -31.70 2.31
CA SER A 308 -9.32 -32.85 3.07
C SER A 308 -10.35 -33.65 2.28
N LYS A 309 -10.51 -34.93 2.60
CA LYS A 309 -11.57 -35.79 2.03
C LYS A 309 -12.95 -35.16 2.11
N LYS A 310 -13.26 -34.44 3.20
CA LYS A 310 -14.54 -33.74 3.37
C LYS A 310 -14.71 -32.60 2.37
N GLU A 311 -13.67 -31.79 2.16
CA GLU A 311 -13.70 -30.68 1.20
C GLU A 311 -13.74 -31.17 -0.23
N TYR A 312 -13.01 -32.26 -0.56
CA TYR A 312 -13.09 -32.91 -1.86
C TYR A 312 -14.52 -33.37 -2.18
N LEU A 313 -15.16 -34.08 -1.26
CA LEU A 313 -16.55 -34.55 -1.42
C LEU A 313 -17.52 -33.37 -1.57
N PHE A 314 -17.32 -32.29 -0.79
CA PHE A 314 -18.13 -31.09 -0.91
C PHE A 314 -17.97 -30.41 -2.29
N ALA A 315 -16.74 -30.35 -2.81
CA ALA A 315 -16.45 -29.74 -4.11
C ALA A 315 -16.95 -30.56 -5.31
N ASN A 316 -17.01 -31.89 -5.20
CA ASN A 316 -17.30 -32.79 -6.31
C ASN A 316 -18.68 -33.50 -6.19
N GLY A 317 -19.60 -32.98 -5.38
CA GLY A 317 -20.96 -33.53 -5.29
C GLY A 317 -21.04 -34.93 -4.65
N ALA A 318 -20.16 -35.21 -3.69
CA ALA A 318 -20.10 -36.41 -2.87
C ALA A 318 -19.77 -37.74 -3.60
N SER A 319 -19.27 -37.69 -4.83
CA SER A 319 -18.76 -38.87 -5.54
C SER A 319 -17.22 -38.94 -5.45
N LEU A 320 -16.70 -40.15 -5.25
CA LEU A 320 -15.27 -40.52 -5.33
C LEU A 320 -14.98 -41.34 -6.60
N ASP A 321 -15.93 -41.39 -7.54
CA ASP A 321 -15.89 -42.31 -8.66
C ASP A 321 -14.59 -42.03 -9.45
N ASN A 322 -13.66 -42.99 -9.40
CA ASN A 322 -12.37 -43.05 -10.08
C ASN A 322 -11.10 -42.59 -9.33
N LEU A 323 -11.14 -42.26 -8.03
CA LEU A 323 -9.92 -41.94 -7.27
C LEU A 323 -9.62 -42.92 -6.13
N PRO A 324 -8.34 -43.28 -5.91
CA PRO A 324 -7.94 -44.03 -4.71
C PRO A 324 -8.36 -43.30 -3.43
N PRO A 325 -8.79 -44.02 -2.38
CA PRO A 325 -9.17 -43.42 -1.12
C PRO A 325 -7.94 -42.81 -0.41
N SER A 326 -8.03 -41.55 -0.03
CA SER A 326 -7.08 -40.87 0.85
C SER A 326 -7.81 -39.89 1.78
N ASP A 327 -7.20 -39.56 2.90
CA ASP A 327 -7.66 -38.51 3.80
C ASP A 327 -7.40 -37.10 3.23
N TYR A 328 -6.42 -36.97 2.34
CA TYR A 328 -6.02 -35.71 1.72
C TYR A 328 -5.73 -35.87 0.22
N TYR A 329 -6.12 -34.88 -0.55
CA TYR A 329 -5.91 -34.83 -1.99
C TYR A 329 -5.21 -33.52 -2.36
N LEU A 330 -4.20 -33.60 -3.21
CA LEU A 330 -3.67 -32.44 -3.91
C LEU A 330 -4.55 -32.19 -5.13
N GLU A 331 -5.33 -31.12 -5.09
CA GLU A 331 -6.08 -30.63 -6.23
C GLU A 331 -5.16 -29.76 -7.09
N LEU A 332 -5.10 -30.11 -8.37
CA LEU A 332 -4.47 -29.33 -9.43
C LEU A 332 -5.58 -28.77 -10.32
N ILE A 333 -5.75 -27.45 -10.29
CA ILE A 333 -6.63 -26.71 -11.19
C ILE A 333 -5.79 -26.29 -12.39
N HIS A 334 -6.04 -26.94 -13.52
CA HIS A 334 -5.30 -26.73 -14.76
C HIS A 334 -5.81 -25.50 -15.52
N ASP A 335 -5.50 -25.46 -16.81
CA ASP A 335 -5.74 -24.34 -17.69
C ASP A 335 -7.24 -24.00 -17.87
N PRO A 336 -7.59 -22.72 -17.90
CA PRO A 336 -8.94 -22.26 -18.20
C PRO A 336 -9.34 -22.52 -19.65
N ASN A 337 -10.54 -23.06 -19.87
CA ASN A 337 -11.05 -23.40 -21.19
C ASN A 337 -12.42 -22.79 -21.47
N LEU A 338 -12.67 -22.46 -22.74
CA LEU A 338 -14.00 -22.06 -23.21
C LEU A 338 -14.96 -23.25 -23.37
N LYS A 339 -14.42 -24.45 -23.62
CA LYS A 339 -15.16 -25.72 -23.61
C LYS A 339 -15.43 -26.14 -22.17
N GLY A 340 -16.57 -26.77 -21.93
CA GLY A 340 -16.99 -27.16 -20.57
C GLY A 340 -17.39 -25.96 -19.69
N ALA A 341 -17.65 -24.81 -20.30
CA ALA A 341 -18.23 -23.66 -19.62
C ALA A 341 -19.54 -24.04 -18.91
N THR A 342 -19.77 -23.45 -17.75
CA THR A 342 -20.98 -23.70 -16.94
C THR A 342 -21.65 -22.39 -16.55
N LEU A 343 -22.94 -22.47 -16.19
CA LEU A 343 -23.65 -21.34 -15.60
C LEU A 343 -23.37 -21.30 -14.10
N GLN A 344 -22.74 -20.22 -13.64
CA GLN A 344 -22.48 -20.01 -12.22
C GLN A 344 -22.82 -18.57 -11.83
N ARG A 345 -23.10 -18.37 -10.55
CA ARG A 345 -23.24 -17.02 -10.00
C ARG A 345 -21.86 -16.45 -9.72
N ASP A 346 -21.57 -15.30 -10.31
CA ASP A 346 -20.34 -14.59 -10.02
C ASP A 346 -20.41 -13.83 -8.68
N LEU A 347 -19.33 -13.13 -8.34
CA LEU A 347 -19.20 -12.37 -7.10
C LEU A 347 -20.24 -11.24 -6.94
N TYR A 348 -20.90 -10.82 -8.01
CA TYR A 348 -21.99 -9.83 -7.99
C TYR A 348 -23.37 -10.50 -7.95
N GLY A 349 -23.42 -11.82 -7.76
CA GLY A 349 -24.65 -12.62 -7.76
C GLY A 349 -25.23 -12.86 -9.15
N ARG A 350 -24.53 -12.44 -10.22
CA ARG A 350 -24.99 -12.55 -11.60
C ARG A 350 -24.83 -13.99 -12.08
N LEU A 351 -25.94 -14.64 -12.43
CA LEU A 351 -25.90 -15.97 -13.05
C LEU A 351 -25.49 -15.81 -14.52
N ARG A 352 -24.29 -16.29 -14.88
CA ARG A 352 -23.69 -16.07 -16.20
C ARG A 352 -22.84 -17.27 -16.62
N PRO A 353 -22.45 -17.39 -17.90
CA PRO A 353 -21.45 -18.37 -18.30
C PRO A 353 -20.08 -18.00 -17.70
N VAL A 354 -19.38 -19.02 -17.21
CA VAL A 354 -18.04 -18.94 -16.60
C VAL A 354 -17.12 -19.94 -17.30
N LEU A 355 -15.83 -19.61 -17.39
CA LEU A 355 -14.81 -20.52 -17.95
C LEU A 355 -14.88 -21.91 -17.32
N GLY A 356 -14.73 -22.93 -18.15
CA GLY A 356 -14.51 -24.30 -17.68
C GLY A 356 -13.11 -24.43 -17.10
N LEU A 357 -12.98 -25.19 -16.03
CA LEU A 357 -11.70 -25.54 -15.42
C LEU A 357 -11.56 -27.05 -15.42
N ASN A 358 -10.36 -27.52 -15.76
CA ASN A 358 -10.00 -28.93 -15.64
C ASN A 358 -9.32 -29.17 -14.29
N TYR A 359 -9.65 -30.29 -13.67
CA TYR A 359 -9.12 -30.65 -12.35
C TYR A 359 -8.41 -32.00 -12.44
N SER A 360 -7.31 -32.13 -11.70
CA SER A 360 -6.74 -33.42 -11.36
C SER A 360 -6.55 -33.51 -9.87
N TYR A 361 -6.72 -34.72 -9.34
CA TYR A 361 -6.59 -34.98 -7.91
C TYR A 361 -5.55 -36.06 -7.71
N ILE A 362 -4.56 -35.77 -6.88
CA ILE A 362 -3.50 -36.72 -6.52
C ILE A 362 -3.72 -37.10 -5.05
N PRO A 363 -3.98 -38.38 -4.72
CA PRO A 363 -4.09 -38.81 -3.33
C PRO A 363 -2.74 -38.63 -2.63
N LEU A 364 -2.75 -38.02 -1.45
CA LEU A 364 -1.55 -37.81 -0.65
C LEU A 364 -1.44 -38.90 0.41
N ASP A 365 -0.22 -39.39 0.64
CA ASP A 365 0.11 -40.32 1.71
C ASP A 365 0.91 -39.59 2.79
N GLU A 366 1.25 -40.29 3.87
CA GLU A 366 1.99 -39.69 4.99
C GLU A 366 3.38 -39.18 4.56
N ALA A 367 4.06 -39.84 3.62
CA ALA A 367 5.37 -39.42 3.13
C ALA A 367 5.29 -38.12 2.33
N HIS A 368 4.28 -37.99 1.46
CA HIS A 368 3.96 -36.75 0.75
C HIS A 368 3.66 -35.61 1.74
N LEU A 369 2.81 -35.86 2.73
CA LEU A 369 2.42 -34.85 3.72
C LEU A 369 3.62 -34.40 4.58
N LYS A 370 4.49 -35.32 5.01
CA LYS A 370 5.73 -34.98 5.73
C LYS A 370 6.67 -34.12 4.88
N THR A 371 6.86 -34.50 3.62
CA THR A 371 7.68 -33.72 2.68
C THR A 371 7.15 -32.29 2.51
N LEU A 372 5.83 -32.13 2.40
CA LEU A 372 5.18 -30.82 2.33
C LEU A 372 5.37 -30.03 3.64
N PHE A 373 5.22 -30.70 4.79
CA PHE A 373 5.33 -30.09 6.12
C PHE A 373 6.74 -29.54 6.37
N ASP A 374 7.77 -30.31 6.01
CA ASP A 374 9.17 -29.93 6.19
C ASP A 374 9.60 -28.77 5.28
N ASN A 375 8.84 -28.51 4.21
CA ASN A 375 9.10 -27.44 3.24
C ASN A 375 8.07 -26.31 3.29
N LEU A 376 7.33 -26.18 4.41
CA LEU A 376 6.29 -25.17 4.54
C LEU A 376 6.82 -23.75 4.32
N TYR A 377 6.09 -23.03 3.48
CA TYR A 377 6.22 -21.59 3.29
C TYR A 377 4.82 -20.99 3.32
N THR A 378 4.53 -20.13 4.30
CA THR A 378 3.17 -19.65 4.52
C THR A 378 3.09 -18.13 4.52
N ALA A 379 1.91 -17.63 4.14
CA ALA A 379 1.51 -16.29 4.58
C ALA A 379 1.39 -16.27 6.11
N ARG A 380 1.50 -15.07 6.70
CA ARG A 380 1.27 -14.87 8.12
C ARG A 380 -0.15 -15.33 8.50
N PHE A 381 -0.27 -16.02 9.63
CA PHE A 381 -1.55 -16.53 10.15
C PHE A 381 -1.67 -16.29 11.65
N ILE A 382 -2.91 -16.37 12.14
CA ILE A 382 -3.29 -16.14 13.53
C ILE A 382 -3.91 -17.42 14.07
N VAL A 383 -3.41 -17.87 15.21
CA VAL A 383 -4.01 -18.92 16.04
C VAL A 383 -4.80 -18.23 17.14
N ASP A 384 -6.10 -18.50 17.22
CA ASP A 384 -6.95 -17.94 18.28
C ASP A 384 -6.83 -18.73 19.61
N LYS A 385 -7.56 -18.29 20.64
CA LYS A 385 -7.52 -18.91 21.97
C LYS A 385 -8.03 -20.36 21.98
N ASN A 386 -8.82 -20.75 20.99
CA ASN A 386 -9.37 -22.08 20.85
C ASN A 386 -8.54 -22.95 19.89
N GLY A 387 -7.42 -22.43 19.39
CA GLY A 387 -6.52 -23.13 18.46
C GLY A 387 -6.92 -23.01 16.99
N PHE A 388 -7.99 -22.29 16.63
CA PHE A 388 -8.38 -22.15 15.23
C PHE A 388 -7.45 -21.20 14.49
N VAL A 389 -7.14 -21.55 13.25
CA VAL A 389 -6.22 -20.81 12.39
C VAL A 389 -6.99 -19.93 11.42
N SER A 390 -6.49 -18.72 11.20
CA SER A 390 -6.97 -17.84 10.15
C SER A 390 -5.81 -17.07 9.51
N ARG A 391 -5.90 -16.82 8.21
CA ARG A 391 -4.93 -15.99 7.50
C ARG A 391 -4.93 -14.57 8.07
N TYR A 392 -3.74 -14.01 8.31
CA TYR A 392 -3.59 -12.64 8.78
C TYR A 392 -4.19 -11.65 7.77
N GLY A 393 -5.02 -10.72 8.26
CA GLY A 393 -5.70 -9.72 7.42
C GLY A 393 -6.97 -10.19 6.71
N TYR A 394 -7.36 -11.46 6.84
CA TYR A 394 -8.62 -11.95 6.28
C TYR A 394 -9.80 -11.66 7.22
N LYS A 395 -10.87 -11.03 6.72
CA LYS A 395 -12.12 -10.81 7.47
C LYS A 395 -12.98 -12.07 7.42
N LYS A 396 -13.33 -12.63 8.57
CA LYS A 396 -14.08 -13.91 8.70
C LYS A 396 -15.49 -13.77 8.11
N SER A 397 -15.90 -14.70 7.25
CA SER A 397 -17.32 -14.98 6.97
C SER A 397 -17.81 -16.12 7.87
N GLU A 398 -19.11 -16.27 8.09
CA GLU A 398 -19.65 -17.39 8.87
C GLU A 398 -19.41 -18.75 8.20
N SER A 399 -19.52 -18.82 6.87
CA SER A 399 -19.28 -20.05 6.09
C SER A 399 -17.83 -20.53 6.14
N SER A 400 -16.87 -19.62 6.30
CA SER A 400 -15.44 -19.96 6.37
C SER A 400 -15.00 -20.50 7.74
N LYS A 401 -15.91 -20.61 8.73
CA LYS A 401 -15.59 -21.27 10.02
C LYS A 401 -15.63 -22.79 9.94
N ALA A 402 -16.47 -23.37 9.06
CA ALA A 402 -16.72 -24.82 9.04
C ALA A 402 -15.48 -25.65 8.67
N PHE A 403 -14.56 -25.09 7.89
CA PHE A 403 -13.34 -25.74 7.42
C PHE A 403 -12.07 -25.09 7.99
N GLN A 404 -12.17 -24.33 9.09
CA GLN A 404 -10.98 -23.75 9.72
C GLN A 404 -10.11 -24.85 10.35
N PRO A 405 -8.83 -24.96 9.96
CA PRO A 405 -7.94 -25.89 10.61
C PRO A 405 -7.70 -25.46 12.06
N LYS A 406 -7.45 -26.45 12.91
CA LYS A 406 -7.20 -26.27 14.34
C LYS A 406 -5.83 -26.83 14.69
N LEU A 407 -5.03 -26.03 15.39
CA LEU A 407 -3.71 -26.42 15.87
C LEU A 407 -3.78 -26.70 17.38
N ASP A 408 -4.01 -27.96 17.73
CA ASP A 408 -4.04 -28.36 19.13
C ASP A 408 -2.66 -28.19 19.79
N GLY A 409 -2.66 -27.66 21.02
CA GLY A 409 -1.44 -27.40 21.80
C GLY A 409 -0.60 -26.21 21.34
N VAL A 410 -0.95 -25.53 20.24
CA VAL A 410 -0.25 -24.31 19.79
C VAL A 410 -0.83 -23.09 20.52
N PRO A 411 -0.03 -22.29 21.25
CA PRO A 411 -0.53 -21.11 21.94
C PRO A 411 -1.12 -20.07 20.98
N ALA A 412 -2.12 -19.33 21.44
CA ALA A 412 -2.68 -18.22 20.68
C ALA A 412 -1.60 -17.19 20.33
N GLY A 413 -1.60 -16.73 19.09
CA GLY A 413 -0.55 -15.85 18.60
C GLY A 413 -0.58 -15.68 17.08
N THR A 414 0.39 -14.92 16.59
CA THR A 414 0.61 -14.73 15.15
C THR A 414 1.89 -15.43 14.75
N TYR A 415 1.84 -16.22 13.68
CA TYR A 415 2.94 -17.09 13.26
C TYR A 415 3.12 -17.03 11.74
N GLU A 416 4.28 -17.45 11.27
CA GLU A 416 4.60 -17.65 9.85
C GLU A 416 5.67 -18.72 9.68
N PHE A 417 5.65 -19.44 8.54
CA PHE A 417 6.69 -20.39 8.16
C PHE A 417 7.52 -19.86 6.99
N TYR A 418 8.81 -20.16 7.02
CA TYR A 418 9.75 -19.95 5.92
C TYR A 418 10.66 -21.15 5.77
N TYR A 419 10.56 -21.87 4.64
CA TYR A 419 11.40 -23.02 4.33
C TYR A 419 11.50 -24.01 5.51
N GLY A 420 10.34 -24.38 6.06
CA GLY A 420 10.24 -25.32 7.20
C GLY A 420 10.48 -24.71 8.58
N LYS A 421 11.00 -23.47 8.69
CA LYS A 421 11.22 -22.79 9.97
C LYS A 421 10.01 -21.97 10.39
N ALA A 422 9.58 -22.14 11.64
CA ALA A 422 8.46 -21.40 12.22
C ALA A 422 8.94 -20.17 13.00
N TYR A 423 8.24 -19.05 12.82
CA TYR A 423 8.48 -17.79 13.50
C TYR A 423 7.21 -17.32 14.21
N ARG A 424 7.36 -16.81 15.43
CA ARG A 424 6.32 -16.05 16.12
C ARG A 424 6.48 -14.56 15.82
N ILE A 425 5.37 -13.89 15.56
CA ILE A 425 5.32 -12.47 15.23
C ILE A 425 4.84 -11.69 16.44
N LEU A 426 5.73 -10.84 16.93
CA LEU A 426 5.54 -10.00 18.09
C LEU A 426 5.02 -8.61 17.69
N TRP A 427 4.96 -7.72 18.68
CA TRP A 427 4.56 -6.33 18.46
C TRP A 427 5.46 -5.64 17.42
N GLN A 428 4.86 -4.74 16.65
CA GLN A 428 5.50 -4.09 15.48
C GLN A 428 6.07 -5.04 14.40
N GLY A 429 5.76 -6.34 14.42
CA GLY A 429 6.18 -7.26 13.37
C GLY A 429 7.55 -7.90 13.60
N ILE A 430 8.13 -7.72 14.79
CA ILE A 430 9.38 -8.37 15.21
C ILE A 430 9.18 -9.90 15.15
N THR A 431 10.08 -10.59 14.46
CA THR A 431 10.03 -12.04 14.28
C THR A 431 10.95 -12.74 15.28
N GLN A 432 10.45 -13.77 15.95
CA GLN A 432 11.23 -14.64 16.83
C GLN A 432 11.16 -16.08 16.30
N GLU A 433 12.31 -16.67 15.98
CA GLU A 433 12.38 -18.08 15.58
C GLU A 433 11.94 -18.97 16.74
N LEU A 434 11.09 -19.95 16.46
CA LEU A 434 10.60 -20.89 17.46
C LEU A 434 11.55 -22.09 17.59
N PRO A 435 11.76 -22.61 18.82
CA PRO A 435 12.59 -23.79 19.01
C PRO A 435 11.93 -25.03 18.39
N PRO A 436 12.72 -26.03 17.95
CA PRO A 436 12.19 -27.28 17.37
C PRO A 436 11.23 -28.04 18.30
N SER A 437 11.34 -27.85 19.62
CA SER A 437 10.44 -28.44 20.61
C SER A 437 9.05 -27.80 20.67
N HIS A 438 8.82 -26.69 19.96
CA HIS A 438 7.53 -26.01 19.97
C HIS A 438 6.45 -26.88 19.30
N PRO A 439 5.22 -26.98 19.85
CA PRO A 439 4.15 -27.83 19.31
C PRO A 439 3.78 -27.57 17.84
N ILE A 440 4.12 -26.40 17.32
CA ILE A 440 3.89 -26.04 15.91
C ILE A 440 4.70 -26.92 14.94
N TYR A 441 5.84 -27.46 15.37
CA TYR A 441 6.68 -28.37 14.58
C TYR A 441 6.24 -29.83 14.66
N ALA A 442 5.32 -30.19 15.57
CA ALA A 442 4.81 -31.55 15.62
C ALA A 442 3.98 -31.82 14.36
N PHE A 443 4.43 -32.74 13.51
CA PHE A 443 3.72 -33.11 12.29
C PHE A 443 2.30 -33.57 12.62
N ALA A 444 1.32 -32.94 11.95
CA ALA A 444 -0.03 -33.45 11.88
C ALA A 444 -0.65 -32.97 10.56
N PRO A 445 -1.36 -33.81 9.80
CA PRO A 445 -1.91 -33.43 8.50
C PRO A 445 -2.83 -32.20 8.54
N GLN A 446 -3.49 -31.94 9.68
CA GLN A 446 -4.35 -30.76 9.85
C GLN A 446 -3.57 -29.42 9.94
N LYS A 447 -2.24 -29.47 9.98
CA LYS A 447 -1.37 -28.28 10.02
C LYS A 447 -0.89 -27.82 8.64
N LEU A 448 -1.14 -28.62 7.61
CA LEU A 448 -0.97 -28.28 6.20
C LEU A 448 -2.25 -27.57 5.71
#